data_AF-A0A813IUW9-F1
#
_entry.id   AF-A0A813IUW9-F1
#
_cell.length_a   1.000
_cell.length_b   1.000
_cell.length_c   1.000
_cell.angle_alpha   90.00
_cell.angle_beta   90.00
_cell.angle_gamma   90.00
#
_symmetry.space_group_name_H-M   'P 1'
#
loop_
_entity.id
_entity.type
_entity.pdbx_description
1 polymer ?
#
loop_
_entity_poly.entity_id
_entity_poly.type
_entity_poly.pdbx_seq_one_letter_code
_entity_poly.pdbx_strand_id
1 'polypeptide(L)'
;MQQFVEQLGGRRKASEIAVPDGPDGNDKPRKVRAQQDKISRLAVASAKLSLGSATRIRQHDACLMHAIIVPSQHPVTLAMSNAGREYNAARLRNKGNKMSASPHLFAWSAAILAAMTLPSLTSTDKSVLEQHAAATSSPEQLAEHVFVSRCSPAYVQGTYKLSFSVSEPLKPVLQSLFRVLGSEGGDIKHGIPPRSSHERTVTKLLQELGEWAPSASSTEA
;
A
#
# COMPACT_ATOMS: atom_id res chain seq x y z
N MET A 1 -39.59 -0.30 -48.27
CA MET A 1 -39.40 0.77 -49.27
C MET A 1 -38.39 1.72 -48.67
N GLN A 2 -37.11 1.52 -48.98
CA GLN A 2 -36.45 2.00 -50.20
C GLN A 2 -36.37 3.53 -50.21
N GLN A 3 -35.17 4.01 -50.55
CA GLN A 3 -34.78 5.39 -50.83
C GLN A 3 -34.24 6.17 -49.62
N PHE A 4 -32.95 5.98 -49.37
CA PHE A 4 -31.98 7.08 -49.24
C PHE A 4 -30.58 6.51 -49.48
N VAL A 5 -30.39 5.94 -50.67
CA VAL A 5 -29.09 5.69 -51.30
C VAL A 5 -29.07 6.61 -52.51
N GLU A 6 -28.01 7.42 -52.61
CA GLU A 6 -27.58 8.27 -53.73
C GLU A 6 -27.34 9.71 -53.29
N GLN A 7 -26.15 9.97 -52.78
CA GLN A 7 -25.44 11.20 -53.13
C GLN A 7 -23.95 10.98 -52.92
N LEU A 8 -23.16 11.52 -53.87
CA LEU A 8 -21.70 11.56 -53.93
C LEU A 8 -21.02 10.47 -54.78
N GLY A 9 -21.55 10.25 -55.98
CA GLY A 9 -20.72 9.98 -57.15
C GLY A 9 -20.17 11.29 -57.72
N GLY A 10 -18.87 11.55 -57.54
CA GLY A 10 -18.20 12.74 -58.05
C GLY A 10 -16.72 12.49 -58.28
N ARG A 11 -16.41 11.73 -59.34
CA ARG A 11 -15.05 11.48 -59.85
C ARG A 11 -14.31 12.81 -60.07
N ARG A 12 -13.25 13.07 -59.30
CA ARG A 12 -12.21 14.02 -59.70
C ARG A 12 -11.00 13.24 -60.21
N LYS A 13 -10.60 13.59 -61.44
CA LYS A 13 -9.43 13.08 -62.14
C LYS A 13 -8.18 13.29 -61.29
N ALA A 14 -7.34 12.25 -61.21
CA ALA A 14 -5.99 12.36 -60.72
C ALA A 14 -5.22 13.33 -61.61
N SER A 15 -4.84 14.48 -61.06
CA SER A 15 -3.76 15.29 -61.61
C SER A 15 -2.45 14.69 -61.14
N GLU A 16 -1.67 14.16 -62.09
CA GLU A 16 -0.25 13.83 -61.91
C GLU A 16 0.47 15.05 -61.34
N ILE A 17 0.88 14.94 -60.08
CA ILE A 17 1.88 15.83 -59.51
C ILE A 17 3.22 15.18 -59.82
N ALA A 18 3.94 15.76 -60.77
CA ALA A 18 5.33 15.42 -61.05
C ALA A 18 6.15 15.53 -59.75
N VAL A 19 6.76 14.42 -59.35
CA VAL A 19 7.71 14.37 -58.24
C VAL A 19 9.04 14.93 -58.75
N PRO A 20 9.59 16.01 -58.17
CA PRO A 20 10.97 16.37 -58.44
C PRO A 20 11.88 15.37 -57.71
N ASP A 21 12.75 14.70 -58.47
CA ASP A 21 13.85 13.88 -57.96
C ASP A 21 14.76 14.76 -57.09
N GLY A 22 14.53 14.70 -55.78
CA GLY A 22 15.39 15.27 -54.74
C GLY A 22 16.25 14.17 -54.12
N PRO A 23 17.56 14.38 -53.93
CA PRO A 23 18.45 13.37 -53.37
C PRO A 23 18.22 13.22 -51.85
N ASP A 24 18.43 11.99 -51.37
CA ASP A 24 18.63 11.59 -49.97
C ASP A 24 17.44 11.65 -49.00
N GLY A 25 16.42 10.85 -49.31
CA GLY A 25 15.52 10.31 -48.30
C GLY A 25 16.04 8.99 -47.72
N ASN A 26 16.73 8.97 -46.56
CA ASN A 26 16.78 7.73 -45.76
C ASN A 26 17.15 7.82 -44.26
N ASP A 27 16.97 8.96 -43.59
CA ASP A 27 17.48 9.13 -42.21
C ASP A 27 16.40 9.30 -41.11
N LYS A 28 15.12 9.33 -41.49
CA LYS A 28 13.98 9.54 -40.57
C LYS A 28 13.53 8.28 -39.79
N PRO A 29 13.42 7.07 -40.36
CA PRO A 29 12.96 5.89 -39.59
C PRO A 29 14.01 5.40 -38.59
N ARG A 30 15.30 5.62 -38.86
CA ARG A 30 16.41 5.21 -37.99
C ARG A 30 16.47 6.00 -36.68
N LYS A 31 16.17 7.31 -36.71
CA LYS A 31 16.15 8.18 -35.53
C LYS A 31 14.98 7.87 -34.59
N VAL A 32 13.79 7.59 -35.14
CA VAL A 32 12.60 7.19 -34.36
C VAL A 32 12.84 5.85 -33.67
N ARG A 33 13.41 4.86 -34.38
CA ARG A 33 13.76 3.56 -33.79
C ARG A 33 14.80 3.68 -32.68
N ALA A 34 15.87 4.46 -32.90
CA ALA A 34 16.90 4.68 -31.89
C ALA A 34 16.37 5.41 -30.64
N GLN A 35 15.41 6.32 -30.80
CA GLN A 35 14.75 6.99 -29.67
C GLN A 35 13.83 6.02 -28.91
N GLN A 36 13.07 5.19 -29.63
CA GLN A 36 12.24 4.16 -29.03
C GLN A 36 13.08 3.15 -28.24
N ASP A 37 14.24 2.73 -28.76
CA ASP A 37 15.15 1.83 -28.06
C ASP A 37 15.70 2.45 -26.77
N LYS A 38 16.03 3.76 -26.79
CA LYS A 38 16.45 4.49 -25.59
C LYS A 38 15.34 4.56 -24.54
N ILE A 39 14.10 4.82 -24.96
CA ILE A 39 12.94 4.87 -24.06
C ILE A 39 12.68 3.48 -23.45
N SER A 40 12.70 2.43 -24.26
CA SER A 40 12.54 1.05 -23.78
C SER A 40 13.61 0.68 -22.75
N ARG A 41 14.88 1.01 -23.02
CA ARG A 41 15.98 0.78 -22.07
C ARG A 41 15.82 1.58 -20.78
N LEU A 42 15.38 2.83 -20.87
CA LEU A 42 15.11 3.66 -19.70
C LEU A 42 13.96 3.08 -18.87
N ALA A 43 12.88 2.63 -19.51
CA ALA A 43 11.73 2.02 -18.84
C ALA A 43 12.15 0.74 -18.09
N VAL A 44 12.95 -0.12 -18.72
CA VAL A 44 13.50 -1.32 -18.10
C VAL A 44 14.40 -0.96 -16.91
N ALA A 45 15.32 -0.01 -17.06
CA ALA A 45 16.20 0.42 -15.98
C ALA A 45 15.44 1.01 -14.80
N SER A 46 14.43 1.84 -15.08
CA SER A 46 13.54 2.42 -14.07
C SER A 46 12.75 1.34 -13.34
N ALA A 47 12.17 0.39 -14.06
CA ALA A 47 11.44 -0.74 -13.48
C ALA A 47 12.33 -1.59 -12.57
N LYS A 48 13.55 -1.93 -13.01
CA LYS A 48 14.55 -2.66 -12.21
C LYS A 48 14.92 -1.90 -10.93
N LEU A 49 15.17 -0.60 -11.04
CA LEU A 49 15.46 0.26 -9.89
C LEU A 49 14.28 0.31 -8.91
N SER A 50 13.05 0.48 -9.40
CA SER A 50 11.84 0.49 -8.60
C SER A 50 11.63 -0.81 -7.84
N LEU A 51 11.82 -1.97 -8.48
CA LEU A 51 11.74 -3.28 -7.82
C LEU A 51 12.80 -3.45 -6.73
N GLY A 52 14.04 -3.01 -7.00
CA GLY A 52 15.13 -3.05 -6.02
C GLY A 52 14.88 -2.13 -4.81
N SER A 53 14.32 -0.94 -5.05
CA SER A 53 13.93 -0.01 -3.98
C SER A 53 12.74 -0.55 -3.18
N ALA A 54 11.72 -1.08 -3.83
CA ALA A 54 10.57 -1.70 -3.15
C ALA A 54 11.01 -2.83 -2.22
N THR A 55 11.96 -3.67 -2.67
CA THR A 55 12.50 -4.77 -1.85
C THR A 55 13.20 -4.27 -0.60
N ARG A 56 14.04 -3.24 -0.71
CA ARG A 56 14.69 -2.61 0.44
C ARG A 56 13.68 -2.00 1.41
N ILE A 57 12.67 -1.30 0.89
CA ILE A 57 11.60 -0.72 1.72
C ILE A 57 10.89 -1.82 2.51
N ARG A 58 10.52 -2.95 1.88
CA ARG A 58 9.89 -4.06 2.60
C ARG A 58 10.80 -4.66 3.68
N GLN A 59 12.11 -4.75 3.44
CA GLN A 59 13.07 -5.19 4.45
C GLN A 59 13.11 -4.23 5.64
N HIS A 60 13.12 -2.92 5.39
CA HIS A 60 13.05 -1.91 6.46
C HIS A 60 11.71 -1.98 7.20
N ASP A 61 10.59 -2.09 6.48
CA ASP A 61 9.26 -2.22 7.07
C ASP A 61 9.17 -3.45 7.98
N ALA A 62 9.79 -4.57 7.59
CA ALA A 62 9.84 -5.79 8.41
C ALA A 62 10.52 -5.60 9.77
N CYS A 63 11.46 -4.67 9.87
CA CYS A 63 12.17 -4.37 11.11
C CYS A 63 11.43 -3.37 12.00
N LEU A 64 10.61 -2.49 11.41
CA LEU A 64 9.97 -1.36 12.10
C LEU A 64 8.49 -1.58 12.38
N MET A 65 7.82 -2.40 11.58
CA MET A 65 6.38 -2.57 11.58
C MET A 65 6.01 -3.99 12.00
N HIS A 66 5.14 -4.07 12.99
CA HIS A 66 4.58 -5.31 13.50
C HIS A 66 3.16 -5.44 12.99
N ALA A 67 2.79 -6.62 12.50
CA ALA A 67 1.45 -6.86 11.98
C ALA A 67 0.84 -8.13 12.55
N ILE A 68 -0.47 -8.09 12.74
CA ILE A 68 -1.27 -9.23 13.17
C ILE A 68 -2.56 -9.27 12.36
N ILE A 69 -2.96 -10.46 11.95
CA ILE A 69 -4.24 -10.69 11.27
C ILE A 69 -5.24 -11.18 12.30
N VAL A 70 -6.38 -10.52 12.38
CA VAL A 70 -7.45 -10.80 13.35
C VAL A 70 -8.81 -10.83 12.65
N PRO A 71 -9.81 -11.53 13.20
CA PRO A 71 -11.17 -11.51 12.68
C PRO A 71 -11.74 -10.08 12.59
N SER A 72 -12.61 -9.83 11.61
CA SER A 72 -13.25 -8.52 11.42
C SER A 72 -14.15 -8.13 12.59
N GLN A 73 -14.73 -9.12 13.28
CA GLN A 73 -15.62 -8.93 14.43
C GLN A 73 -14.85 -8.83 15.75
N HIS A 74 -13.52 -8.96 15.74
CA HIS A 74 -12.73 -8.87 16.96
C HIS A 74 -12.87 -7.46 17.58
N PRO A 75 -13.07 -7.31 18.90
CA PRO A 75 -13.36 -6.02 19.55
C PRO A 75 -12.34 -4.92 19.21
N VAL A 76 -11.05 -5.27 19.19
CA VAL A 76 -9.97 -4.34 18.83
C VAL A 76 -10.06 -3.88 17.37
N THR A 77 -10.40 -4.77 16.44
CA THR A 77 -10.59 -4.43 15.01
C THR A 77 -11.72 -3.42 14.84
N LEU A 78 -12.84 -3.67 15.52
CA LEU A 78 -14.02 -2.81 15.50
C LEU A 78 -13.69 -1.45 16.11
N ALA A 79 -13.02 -1.41 17.26
CA ALA A 79 -12.63 -0.17 17.93
C ALA A 79 -11.70 0.69 17.07
N MET A 80 -10.65 0.09 16.47
CA MET A 80 -9.75 0.81 15.57
C MET A 80 -10.47 1.33 14.32
N SER A 81 -11.35 0.51 13.72
CA SER A 81 -12.13 0.92 12.56
C SER A 81 -13.09 2.07 12.89
N ASN A 82 -13.73 2.00 14.06
CA ASN A 82 -14.63 3.04 14.56
C ASN A 82 -13.88 4.35 14.80
N ALA A 83 -12.74 4.31 15.47
CA ALA A 83 -11.90 5.49 15.69
C ALA A 83 -11.52 6.18 14.36
N GLY A 84 -11.18 5.40 13.33
CA GLY A 84 -10.91 5.93 12.00
C GLY A 84 -12.15 6.59 11.34
N ARG A 85 -13.33 5.99 11.51
CA ARG A 85 -14.60 6.57 11.01
C ARG A 85 -14.97 7.85 11.74
N GLU A 86 -14.88 7.85 13.06
CA GLU A 86 -15.17 9.00 13.91
C GLU A 86 -14.23 10.17 13.62
N TYR A 87 -12.93 9.89 13.47
CA TYR A 87 -11.96 10.90 13.07
C TYR A 87 -12.33 11.54 11.73
N ASN A 88 -12.64 10.72 10.72
CA ASN A 88 -13.03 11.22 9.40
C ASN A 88 -14.33 12.03 9.45
N ALA A 89 -15.33 11.58 10.22
CA ALA A 89 -16.58 12.29 10.42
C ALA A 89 -16.36 13.64 11.15
N ALA A 90 -15.50 13.69 12.17
CA ALA A 90 -15.11 14.92 12.85
C ALA A 90 -14.37 15.88 11.90
N ARG A 91 -13.43 15.36 11.11
CA ARG A 91 -12.69 16.13 10.10
C ARG A 91 -13.63 16.75 9.04
N LEU A 92 -14.64 16.01 8.59
CA LEU A 92 -15.62 16.50 7.62
C LEU A 92 -16.57 17.54 8.20
N ARG A 93 -16.88 17.48 9.51
CA ARG A 93 -17.67 18.49 10.22
C ARG A 93 -16.87 19.78 10.43
N ASN A 94 -15.58 19.66 10.72
CA ASN A 94 -14.71 20.78 11.07
C ASN A 94 -14.01 21.40 9.84
N LYS A 95 -14.67 21.52 8.68
CA LYS A 95 -14.08 22.05 7.43
C LYS A 95 -13.35 23.38 7.67
N GLY A 96 -12.02 23.34 7.76
CA GLY A 96 -11.15 24.51 7.94
C GLY A 96 -10.33 24.50 9.24
N ASN A 97 -10.74 23.77 10.27
CA ASN A 97 -9.97 23.65 11.51
C ASN A 97 -9.03 22.44 11.45
N LYS A 98 -7.74 22.68 11.73
CA LYS A 98 -6.74 21.63 11.84
C LYS A 98 -7.09 20.75 13.04
N MET A 99 -7.31 19.46 12.80
CA MET A 99 -7.46 18.47 13.87
C MET A 99 -6.17 18.46 14.71
N SER A 100 -6.30 18.33 16.03
CA SER A 100 -5.18 18.35 16.98
C SER A 100 -4.23 17.16 16.80
N ALA A 101 -4.79 15.98 16.51
CA ALA A 101 -4.04 14.73 16.34
C ALA A 101 -4.23 14.09 14.95
N SER A 102 -3.30 13.20 14.63
CA SER A 102 -3.36 12.33 13.46
C SER A 102 -4.27 11.10 13.72
N PRO A 103 -4.94 10.56 12.68
CA PRO A 103 -5.92 9.47 12.83
C PRO A 103 -5.35 8.19 13.45
N HIS A 104 -4.07 7.88 13.20
CA HIS A 104 -3.43 6.68 13.74
C HIS A 104 -3.28 6.73 15.26
N LEU A 105 -3.16 7.93 15.86
CA LEU A 105 -3.06 8.08 17.32
C LEU A 105 -4.38 7.68 17.99
N PHE A 106 -5.51 8.08 17.41
CA PHE A 106 -6.84 7.63 17.87
C PHE A 106 -7.03 6.13 17.69
N ALA A 107 -6.58 5.57 16.56
CA ALA A 107 -6.64 4.12 16.34
C ALA A 107 -5.80 3.36 17.37
N TRP A 108 -4.62 3.87 17.74
CA TRP A 108 -3.79 3.29 18.81
C TRP A 108 -4.52 3.30 20.15
N SER A 109 -5.01 4.46 20.59
CA SER A 109 -5.72 4.57 21.87
C SER A 109 -6.94 3.66 21.92
N ALA A 110 -7.72 3.61 20.83
CA ALA A 110 -8.87 2.71 20.72
C ALA A 110 -8.46 1.23 20.80
N ALA A 111 -7.32 0.85 20.22
CA ALA A 111 -6.81 -0.51 20.30
C ALA A 111 -6.45 -0.91 21.75
N ILE A 112 -5.74 -0.03 22.47
CA ILE A 112 -5.34 -0.27 23.86
C ILE A 112 -6.56 -0.39 24.75
N LEU A 113 -7.51 0.56 24.66
CA LEU A 113 -8.73 0.55 25.47
C LEU A 113 -9.58 -0.69 25.19
N ALA A 114 -9.72 -1.11 23.93
CA ALA A 114 -10.44 -2.32 23.58
C ALA A 114 -9.72 -3.58 24.08
N ALA A 115 -8.39 -3.64 23.99
CA ALA A 115 -7.62 -4.78 24.47
C ALA A 115 -7.74 -4.98 25.99
N MET A 116 -7.87 -3.89 26.76
CA MET A 116 -8.10 -3.94 28.21
C MET A 116 -9.43 -4.59 28.61
N THR A 117 -10.38 -4.71 27.67
CA THR A 117 -11.70 -5.33 27.91
C THR A 117 -11.76 -6.81 27.54
N LEU A 118 -10.67 -7.38 27.00
CA LEU A 118 -10.65 -8.75 26.51
C LEU A 118 -10.56 -9.77 27.65
N PRO A 119 -11.23 -10.93 27.53
CA PRO A 119 -11.27 -11.93 28.59
C PRO A 119 -9.94 -12.70 28.76
N SER A 120 -9.13 -12.83 27.71
CA SER A 120 -7.80 -13.48 27.79
C SER A 120 -6.71 -12.60 28.42
N LEU A 121 -7.04 -11.38 28.87
CA LEU A 121 -6.08 -10.44 29.41
C LEU A 121 -5.48 -10.94 30.74
N THR A 122 -4.18 -11.22 30.73
CA THR A 122 -3.45 -11.60 31.95
C THR A 122 -3.29 -10.43 32.90
N SER A 123 -3.06 -10.69 34.19
CA SER A 123 -2.82 -9.62 35.19
C SER A 123 -1.59 -8.77 34.84
N THR A 124 -0.54 -9.40 34.33
CA THR A 124 0.69 -8.72 33.90
C THR A 124 0.42 -7.80 32.71
N ASP A 125 -0.23 -8.31 31.65
CA ASP A 125 -0.52 -7.50 30.46
C ASP A 125 -1.50 -6.37 30.79
N LYS A 126 -2.51 -6.65 31.62
CA LYS A 126 -3.45 -5.64 32.12
C LYS A 126 -2.73 -4.48 32.79
N SER A 127 -1.79 -4.77 33.70
CA SER A 127 -1.03 -3.73 34.40
C SER A 127 -0.23 -2.85 33.42
N VAL A 128 0.37 -3.44 32.39
CA VAL A 128 1.14 -2.70 31.38
C VAL A 128 0.23 -1.78 30.56
N LEU A 129 -0.91 -2.29 30.12
CA LEU A 129 -1.88 -1.51 29.32
C LEU A 129 -2.54 -0.41 30.15
N GLU A 130 -2.91 -0.69 31.41
CA GLU A 130 -3.49 0.29 32.34
C GLU A 130 -2.51 1.42 32.66
N GLN A 131 -1.24 1.10 32.91
CA GLN A 131 -0.21 2.10 33.16
C GLN A 131 -0.03 3.02 31.93
N HIS A 132 -0.01 2.43 30.73
CA HIS A 132 0.08 3.20 29.48
C HIS A 132 -1.14 4.12 29.29
N ALA A 133 -2.35 3.59 29.51
CA ALA A 133 -3.59 4.35 29.40
C ALA A 133 -3.65 5.49 30.43
N ALA A 134 -3.23 5.25 31.67
CA ALA A 134 -3.19 6.26 32.72
C ALA A 134 -2.14 7.37 32.46
N ALA A 135 -1.02 7.02 31.82
CA ALA A 135 0.02 7.98 31.46
C ALA A 135 -0.34 8.85 30.23
N THR A 136 -1.35 8.44 29.45
CA THR A 136 -1.75 9.12 28.21
C THR A 136 -3.08 9.82 28.39
N SER A 137 -3.06 11.13 28.64
CA SER A 137 -4.29 11.92 28.81
C SER A 137 -4.93 12.31 27.48
N SER A 138 -4.14 12.45 26.42
CA SER A 138 -4.65 12.78 25.08
C SER A 138 -3.85 12.10 23.96
N PRO A 139 -4.48 11.77 22.81
CA PRO A 139 -3.79 11.09 21.70
C PRO A 139 -2.61 11.88 21.14
N GLU A 140 -2.61 13.21 21.22
CA GLU A 140 -1.53 14.08 20.72
C GLU A 140 -0.18 13.80 21.41
N GLN A 141 -0.21 13.41 22.68
CA GLN A 141 1.00 13.07 23.46
C GLN A 141 1.73 11.84 22.90
N LEU A 142 1.04 11.03 22.11
CA LEU A 142 1.58 9.83 21.50
C LEU A 142 2.31 10.10 20.17
N ALA A 143 2.28 11.33 19.65
CA ALA A 143 2.80 11.64 18.32
C ALA A 143 4.30 11.31 18.13
N GLU A 144 5.10 11.43 19.20
CA GLU A 144 6.53 11.10 19.17
C GLU A 144 6.81 9.61 19.35
N HIS A 145 5.79 8.84 19.78
CA HIS A 145 5.96 7.46 20.19
C HIS A 145 5.23 6.44 19.33
N VAL A 146 4.17 6.83 18.63
CA VAL A 146 3.36 5.96 17.77
C VAL A 146 3.48 6.45 16.33
N PHE A 147 4.23 5.72 15.51
CA PHE A 147 4.49 6.09 14.12
C PHE A 147 3.44 5.50 13.17
N VAL A 148 2.97 4.28 13.47
CA VAL A 148 1.94 3.59 12.70
C VAL A 148 0.97 2.91 13.66
N SER A 149 -0.32 3.11 13.40
CA SER A 149 -1.40 2.31 13.98
C SER A 149 -2.56 2.34 12.99
N ARG A 150 -2.74 1.23 12.28
CA ARG A 150 -3.68 1.13 11.16
C ARG A 150 -4.39 -0.20 11.18
N CYS A 151 -5.68 -0.14 10.87
CA CYS A 151 -6.51 -1.29 10.57
C CYS A 151 -6.88 -1.28 9.08
N SER A 152 -6.73 -2.42 8.40
CA SER A 152 -7.06 -2.56 6.98
C SER A 152 -7.57 -3.97 6.66
N PRO A 153 -8.47 -4.15 5.69
CA PRO A 153 -8.87 -5.48 5.26
C PRO A 153 -7.64 -6.31 4.86
N ALA A 154 -7.59 -7.56 5.32
CA ALA A 154 -6.57 -8.51 4.89
C ALA A 154 -7.02 -9.22 3.60
N TYR A 155 -6.12 -10.03 3.03
CA TYR A 155 -6.44 -10.81 1.84
C TYR A 155 -7.50 -11.88 2.12
N VAL A 156 -7.46 -12.48 3.30
CA VAL A 156 -8.44 -13.47 3.74
C VAL A 156 -9.74 -12.75 4.11
N GLN A 157 -10.84 -13.13 3.45
CA GLN A 157 -12.15 -12.55 3.70
C GLN A 157 -12.56 -12.69 5.18
N GLY A 158 -13.18 -11.67 5.74
CA GLY A 158 -13.60 -11.66 7.14
C GLY A 158 -12.46 -11.43 8.14
N THR A 159 -11.26 -11.07 7.67
CA THR A 159 -10.13 -10.72 8.54
C THR A 159 -9.56 -9.35 8.21
N TYR A 160 -8.91 -8.75 9.19
CA TYR A 160 -8.25 -7.46 9.10
C TYR A 160 -6.80 -7.60 9.54
N LYS A 161 -5.92 -6.88 8.84
CA LYS A 161 -4.55 -6.68 9.24
C LYS A 161 -4.47 -5.42 10.10
N LEU A 162 -4.05 -5.60 11.35
CA LEU A 162 -3.64 -4.51 12.22
C LEU A 162 -2.13 -4.33 12.07
N SER A 163 -1.68 -3.11 11.90
CA SER A 163 -0.26 -2.78 11.70
C SER A 163 0.15 -1.67 12.65
N PHE A 164 1.25 -1.89 13.35
CA PHE A 164 1.75 -1.03 14.42
C PHE A 164 3.24 -0.78 14.25
N SER A 165 3.67 0.44 14.56
CA SER A 165 5.07 0.81 14.69
C SER A 165 5.19 1.88 15.76
N VAL A 166 6.06 1.63 16.74
CA VAL A 166 6.22 2.47 17.93
C VAL A 166 7.69 2.67 18.24
N SER A 167 7.99 3.74 18.99
CA SER A 167 9.32 4.01 19.57
C SER A 167 9.71 2.99 20.65
N GLU A 168 11.00 2.95 20.99
CA GLU A 168 11.55 2.01 21.99
C GLU A 168 10.76 1.98 23.32
N PRO A 169 10.42 3.12 23.94
CA PRO A 169 9.72 3.12 25.23
C PRO A 169 8.34 2.44 25.21
N LEU A 170 7.66 2.38 24.05
CA LEU A 170 6.35 1.76 23.92
C LEU A 170 6.41 0.29 23.45
N LYS A 171 7.60 -0.26 23.20
CA LYS A 171 7.72 -1.69 22.82
C LYS A 171 7.09 -2.65 23.84
N PRO A 172 7.23 -2.47 25.16
CA PRO A 172 6.57 -3.37 26.13
C PRO A 172 5.04 -3.34 26.03
N VAL A 173 4.47 -2.17 25.74
CA VAL A 173 3.02 -2.01 25.54
C VAL A 173 2.59 -2.73 24.27
N LEU A 174 3.33 -2.54 23.17
CA LEU A 174 3.06 -3.23 21.91
C LEU A 174 3.17 -4.75 22.04
N GLN A 175 4.18 -5.25 22.74
CA GLN A 175 4.36 -6.69 22.98
C GLN A 175 3.21 -7.27 23.82
N SER A 176 2.73 -6.52 24.82
CA SER A 176 1.57 -6.93 25.62
C SER A 176 0.30 -6.96 24.77
N LEU A 177 0.06 -5.94 23.94
CA LEU A 177 -1.04 -5.95 22.97
C LEU A 177 -0.98 -7.15 22.02
N PHE A 178 0.20 -7.48 21.47
CA PHE A 178 0.35 -8.62 20.56
C PHE A 178 0.14 -9.97 21.24
N ARG A 179 0.60 -10.12 22.49
CA ARG A 179 0.34 -11.35 23.27
C ARG A 179 -1.15 -11.55 23.50
N VAL A 180 -1.86 -10.50 23.93
CA VAL A 180 -3.32 -10.54 24.15
C VAL A 180 -4.08 -10.84 22.86
N LEU A 181 -3.72 -10.18 21.76
CA LEU A 181 -4.36 -10.47 20.48
C LEU A 181 -4.03 -11.87 19.96
N GLY A 182 -2.81 -12.36 20.20
CA GLY A 182 -2.40 -13.72 19.88
C GLY A 182 -3.18 -14.77 20.67
N SER A 183 -3.45 -14.53 21.97
CA SER A 183 -4.26 -15.44 22.79
C SER A 183 -5.74 -15.48 22.37
N GLU A 184 -6.25 -14.44 21.71
CA GLU A 184 -7.58 -14.41 21.08
C GLU A 184 -7.59 -15.00 19.65
N GLY A 185 -6.54 -15.71 19.24
CA GLY A 185 -6.44 -16.36 17.93
C GLY A 185 -5.96 -15.45 16.80
N GLY A 186 -5.32 -14.32 17.12
CA GLY A 186 -4.65 -13.47 16.14
C GLY A 186 -3.39 -14.12 15.57
N ASP A 187 -3.21 -14.01 14.25
CA ASP A 187 -2.09 -14.58 13.51
C ASP A 187 -0.99 -13.52 13.32
N ILE A 188 0.05 -13.60 14.16
CA ILE A 188 1.17 -12.66 14.17
C ILE A 188 2.05 -12.91 12.94
N LYS A 189 2.26 -11.86 12.15
CA LYS A 189 3.08 -11.94 10.94
C LYS A 189 4.50 -11.52 11.23
N HIS A 190 5.43 -12.35 10.77
CA HIS A 190 6.87 -12.15 10.89
C HIS A 190 7.52 -12.13 9.50
N GLY A 191 8.64 -11.41 9.39
CA GLY A 191 9.46 -11.38 8.19
C GLY A 191 9.05 -10.30 7.19
N ILE A 192 9.65 -10.39 6.00
CA ILE A 192 9.51 -9.40 4.95
C ILE A 192 8.10 -9.48 4.36
N PRO A 193 7.36 -8.36 4.26
CA PRO A 193 6.07 -8.35 3.60
C PRO A 193 6.15 -8.93 2.17
N PRO A 194 5.08 -9.62 1.72
CA PRO A 194 5.04 -10.13 0.36
C PRO A 194 5.08 -8.98 -0.66
N ARG A 195 5.51 -9.29 -1.89
CA ARG A 195 5.50 -8.32 -2.99
C ARG A 195 4.08 -7.80 -3.24
N SER A 196 3.95 -6.53 -3.56
CA SER A 196 2.68 -5.95 -3.98
C SER A 196 2.24 -6.45 -5.37
N SER A 197 0.95 -6.25 -5.70
CA SER A 197 0.43 -6.58 -7.04
C SER A 197 1.18 -5.89 -8.17
N HIS A 198 1.53 -4.62 -7.97
CA HIS A 198 2.30 -3.83 -8.93
C HIS A 198 3.69 -4.41 -9.15
N GLU A 199 4.38 -4.81 -8.08
CA GLU A 199 5.70 -5.42 -8.21
C GLU A 199 5.66 -6.76 -8.94
N ARG A 200 4.65 -7.60 -8.66
CA ARG A 200 4.44 -8.85 -9.41
C ARG A 200 4.18 -8.57 -10.88
N THR A 201 3.35 -7.57 -11.19
CA THR A 201 3.04 -7.16 -12.57
C THR A 201 4.28 -6.66 -13.30
N VAL A 202 5.07 -5.77 -12.69
CA VAL A 202 6.32 -5.25 -13.26
C VAL A 202 7.34 -6.36 -13.45
N THR A 203 7.46 -7.29 -12.48
CA THR A 203 8.35 -8.46 -12.59
C THR A 203 7.96 -9.31 -13.80
N LYS A 204 6.65 -9.60 -13.96
CA LYS A 204 6.13 -10.40 -15.08
C LYS A 204 6.43 -9.74 -16.42
N LEU A 205 6.20 -8.43 -16.56
CA LEU A 205 6.49 -7.69 -17.78
C LEU A 205 7.99 -7.72 -18.12
N LEU A 206 8.87 -7.59 -17.13
CA LEU A 206 10.31 -7.69 -17.36
C LEU A 206 10.75 -9.11 -17.75
N GLN A 207 10.11 -10.15 -17.21
CA GLN A 207 10.35 -11.54 -17.60
C GLN A 207 9.91 -11.80 -19.05
N GLU A 208 8.73 -11.32 -19.44
CA GLU A 208 8.21 -11.40 -20.82
C GLU A 208 9.14 -10.69 -21.82
N LEU A 209 9.83 -9.63 -21.39
CA LEU A 209 10.83 -8.92 -22.19
C LEU A 209 12.23 -9.59 -22.19
N GLY A 210 12.44 -10.68 -21.45
CA GLY A 210 13.76 -11.31 -21.29
C GLY A 210 14.75 -10.49 -20.47
N GLU A 211 14.27 -9.45 -19.79
CA GLU A 211 15.08 -8.48 -19.04
C GLU A 211 15.23 -8.84 -17.56
N TRP A 212 14.54 -9.88 -17.08
CA TRP A 212 14.57 -10.32 -15.70
C TRP A 212 14.60 -11.84 -15.58
N ALA A 213 15.70 -12.39 -15.08
CA ALA A 213 15.79 -13.80 -14.75
C ALA A 213 15.15 -14.05 -13.37
N PRO A 214 14.31 -15.08 -13.20
CA PRO A 214 13.91 -15.51 -11.86
C PRO A 214 15.15 -15.93 -11.08
N SER A 215 15.43 -15.25 -9.97
CA SER A 215 16.42 -15.74 -9.01
C SER A 215 15.93 -17.07 -8.46
N ALA A 216 16.75 -18.12 -8.53
CA ALA A 216 16.43 -19.50 -8.18
C ALA A 216 16.11 -19.74 -6.68
N SER A 217 15.74 -18.72 -5.90
CA SER A 217 15.70 -18.76 -4.44
C SER A 217 14.47 -18.12 -3.80
N SER A 218 13.33 -18.07 -4.49
CA SER A 218 12.09 -17.61 -3.88
C SER A 218 10.93 -18.52 -4.28
N THR A 219 10.98 -19.75 -3.78
CA THR A 219 9.80 -20.58 -3.58
C THR A 219 8.91 -19.83 -2.58
N GLU A 220 7.69 -19.51 -3.00
CA GLU A 220 6.70 -18.79 -2.20
C GLU A 220 6.38 -19.57 -0.92
N ALA A 221 6.41 -18.88 0.21
CA ALA A 221 5.82 -19.28 1.49
C ALA A 221 4.75 -18.26 1.87
#